data_AF-A0A3L7VL12-F1
#
_entry.id   AF-A0A3L7VL12-F1
#
_cell.length_a   1.000
_cell.length_b   1.000
_cell.length_c   1.000
_cell.angle_alpha   90.00
_cell.angle_beta   90.00
_cell.angle_gamma   90.00
#
_symmetry.space_group_name_H-M   'P 1'
#
loop_
_entity.id
_entity.type
_entity.pdbx_description
1 polymer ?
#
loop_
_entity_poly.entity_id
_entity_poly.type
_entity_poly.pdbx_seq_one_letter_code
_entity_poly.pdbx_strand_id
1 'polypeptide(L)'
;MIYRLLISLLSLIGLAGVSMSEEKAPNTGRVFEMRTYYTHPGRMDALHARFRDHTCKLFEKHGITIVGFWKPLDKTKAEESMVYILAYPSREAADKSWDTFRVDPVWLKAKEASEKSGPIVKKAESVFLDSTDYSPIK
;
A
#
# COMPACT_ATOMS: atom_id res chain seq x y z
N MET A 1 -29.95 68.12 34.72
CA MET A 1 -30.42 67.57 33.44
C MET A 1 -29.24 67.57 32.47
N ILE A 2 -28.63 66.38 32.28
CA ILE A 2 -27.74 65.96 31.19
C ILE A 2 -26.35 66.63 31.10
N TYR A 3 -25.32 65.97 31.65
CA TYR A 3 -23.93 66.09 31.19
C TYR A 3 -23.66 64.97 30.18
N ARG A 4 -23.26 65.35 28.96
CA ARG A 4 -22.84 64.44 27.88
C ARG A 4 -21.39 64.00 28.13
N LEU A 5 -21.20 62.70 28.33
CA LEU A 5 -19.91 62.05 28.45
C LEU A 5 -19.32 61.85 27.03
N LEU A 6 -18.24 62.54 26.68
CA LEU A 6 -17.40 62.18 25.54
C LEU A 6 -16.40 61.11 26.01
N ILE A 7 -16.52 59.89 25.50
CA ILE A 7 -15.48 58.86 25.61
C ILE A 7 -14.68 58.88 24.32
N SER A 8 -13.43 59.31 24.41
CA SER A 8 -12.45 59.25 23.32
C SER A 8 -12.14 57.81 22.95
N LEU A 9 -12.18 57.50 21.65
CA LEU A 9 -11.62 56.31 21.04
C LEU A 9 -10.11 56.26 21.29
N LEU A 10 -9.61 55.14 21.83
CA LEU A 10 -8.24 54.68 21.58
C LEU A 10 -8.31 53.36 20.83
N SER A 11 -7.86 53.39 19.59
CA SER A 11 -7.71 52.27 18.66
C SER A 11 -6.64 51.29 19.14
N LEU A 12 -7.03 50.05 19.45
CA LEU A 12 -6.09 48.92 19.52
C LEU A 12 -5.92 48.33 18.12
N ILE A 13 -4.75 48.57 17.52
CA ILE A 13 -4.30 47.85 16.32
C ILE A 13 -3.92 46.44 16.77
N GLY A 14 -4.80 45.47 16.54
CA GLY A 14 -4.48 44.05 16.69
C GLY A 14 -3.58 43.62 15.55
N LEU A 15 -2.31 43.34 15.82
CA LEU A 15 -1.47 42.53 14.94
C LEU A 15 -2.06 41.12 14.91
N ALA A 16 -2.89 40.83 13.91
CA ALA A 16 -3.23 39.47 13.56
C ALA A 16 -1.97 38.79 13.03
N GLY A 17 -1.36 37.93 13.84
CA GLY A 17 -0.33 37.01 13.38
C GLY A 17 -0.92 36.14 12.28
N VAL A 18 -0.50 36.39 11.04
CA VAL A 18 -0.76 35.47 9.94
C VAL A 18 0.04 34.21 10.25
N SER A 19 -0.66 33.21 10.76
CA SER A 19 -0.14 31.84 10.83
C SER A 19 0.05 31.38 9.39
N MET A 20 1.28 31.42 8.90
CA MET A 20 1.65 30.76 7.65
C MET A 20 1.51 29.26 7.90
N SER A 21 0.36 28.71 7.54
CA SER A 21 0.20 27.26 7.43
C SER A 21 1.15 26.78 6.33
N GLU A 22 2.17 26.01 6.70
CA GLU A 22 2.98 25.26 5.74
C GLU A 22 2.03 24.41 4.90
N GLU A 23 1.85 24.80 3.63
CA GLU A 23 1.12 24.00 2.67
C GLU A 23 1.99 22.79 2.33
N LYS A 24 1.80 21.72 3.11
CA LYS A 24 2.40 20.41 2.86
C LYS A 24 2.02 20.02 1.44
N ALA A 25 3.00 19.90 0.54
CA ALA A 25 2.78 19.41 -0.81
C ALA A 25 1.89 18.15 -0.75
N PRO A 26 0.93 17.97 -1.67
CA PRO A 26 -0.01 16.87 -1.60
C PRO A 26 0.77 15.56 -1.62
N ASN A 27 0.89 14.93 -0.46
CA ASN A 27 1.19 13.51 -0.38
C ASN A 27 0.04 12.87 -1.14
N THR A 28 0.29 12.24 -2.27
CA THR A 28 -0.75 11.51 -3.02
C THR A 28 -1.36 10.39 -2.17
N GLY A 29 -0.81 10.14 -0.97
CA GLY A 29 -1.45 9.42 0.12
C GLY A 29 -1.30 7.91 0.00
N ARG A 30 -0.69 7.42 -1.09
CA ARG A 30 -0.55 6.00 -1.32
C ARG A 30 0.55 5.42 -0.44
N VAL A 31 0.31 4.19 0.00
CA VAL A 31 1.32 3.36 0.66
C VAL A 31 1.69 2.21 -0.26
N PHE A 32 2.96 1.85 -0.25
CA PHE A 32 3.47 0.72 -1.02
C PHE A 32 3.73 -0.46 -0.09
N GLU A 33 3.61 -1.67 -0.61
CA GLU A 33 3.95 -2.88 0.12
C GLU A 33 4.86 -3.72 -0.75
N MET A 34 6.11 -3.89 -0.29
CA MET A 34 7.02 -4.85 -0.88
C MET A 34 6.82 -6.20 -0.21
N ARG A 35 6.61 -7.23 -1.02
CA ARG A 35 6.46 -8.60 -0.57
C ARG A 35 7.51 -9.49 -1.22
N THR A 36 8.15 -10.31 -0.39
CA THR A 36 9.08 -11.34 -0.85
C THR A 36 8.52 -12.69 -0.47
N TYR A 37 8.22 -13.51 -1.48
CA TYR A 37 7.74 -14.86 -1.29
C TYR A 37 8.88 -15.83 -1.52
N TYR A 38 9.03 -16.77 -0.59
CA TYR A 38 9.94 -17.89 -0.71
C TYR A 38 9.13 -19.16 -0.91
N THR A 39 9.46 -19.96 -1.92
CA THR A 39 8.75 -21.20 -2.21
C THR A 39 9.41 -22.40 -1.57
N HIS A 40 8.64 -23.49 -1.42
CA HIS A 40 9.26 -24.80 -1.25
C HIS A 40 10.05 -25.20 -2.53
N PRO A 41 11.09 -26.05 -2.43
CA PRO A 41 11.87 -26.48 -3.59
C PRO A 41 10.98 -27.02 -4.72
N GLY A 42 11.22 -26.56 -5.96
CA GLY A 42 10.48 -26.98 -7.14
C GLY A 42 9.05 -26.45 -7.25
N ARG A 43 8.66 -25.45 -6.45
CA ARG A 43 7.29 -24.88 -6.45
C ARG A 43 7.17 -23.49 -7.07
N MET A 44 8.25 -22.91 -7.62
CA MET A 44 8.24 -21.56 -8.20
C MET A 44 7.32 -21.43 -9.41
N ASP A 45 7.33 -22.41 -10.32
CA ASP A 45 6.43 -22.39 -11.49
C ASP A 45 4.95 -22.44 -11.09
N ALA A 46 4.62 -23.24 -10.07
CA ALA A 46 3.26 -23.30 -9.51
C ALA A 46 2.86 -21.96 -8.86
N LEU A 47 3.80 -21.26 -8.20
CA LEU A 47 3.57 -19.93 -7.68
C LEU A 47 3.25 -18.95 -8.83
N HIS A 48 4.08 -18.94 -9.87
CA HIS A 48 3.89 -18.05 -11.00
C HIS A 48 2.57 -18.32 -11.75
N ALA A 49 2.20 -19.59 -11.94
CA ALA A 49 0.91 -19.95 -12.53
C ALA A 49 -0.26 -19.41 -11.70
N ARG A 50 -0.24 -19.63 -10.37
CA ARG A 50 -1.27 -19.09 -9.47
C ARG A 50 -1.41 -17.57 -9.58
N PHE A 51 -0.28 -16.85 -9.69
CA PHE A 51 -0.31 -15.40 -9.85
C PHE A 51 -0.92 -14.96 -11.19
N ARG A 52 -0.43 -15.52 -12.30
CA ARG A 52 -0.90 -15.21 -13.66
C ARG A 52 -2.39 -15.53 -13.85
N ASP A 53 -2.80 -16.70 -13.38
CA ASP A 53 -4.11 -17.26 -13.73
C ASP A 53 -5.22 -16.78 -12.77
N HIS A 54 -4.84 -16.37 -11.55
CA HIS A 54 -5.79 -16.06 -10.49
C HIS A 54 -5.46 -14.78 -9.71
N THR A 55 -4.29 -14.72 -9.06
CA THR A 55 -4.05 -13.71 -8.02
C THR A 55 -4.08 -12.28 -8.54
N CYS A 56 -3.54 -11.99 -9.73
CA CYS A 56 -3.50 -10.61 -10.23
C CYS A 56 -4.90 -10.02 -10.43
N LYS A 57 -5.82 -10.76 -11.05
CA LYS A 57 -7.21 -10.31 -11.23
C LYS A 57 -7.94 -10.15 -9.91
N LEU A 58 -7.63 -10.99 -8.92
CA LEU A 58 -8.21 -10.90 -7.59
C LEU A 58 -7.66 -9.70 -6.81
N PHE A 59 -6.37 -9.39 -6.94
CA PHE A 59 -5.80 -8.17 -6.38
C PHE A 59 -6.53 -6.93 -6.90
N GLU A 60 -6.70 -6.81 -8.21
CA GLU A 60 -7.44 -5.71 -8.82
C GLU A 60 -8.90 -5.65 -8.30
N LYS A 61 -9.59 -6.79 -8.22
CA LYS A 61 -10.95 -6.88 -7.66
C LYS A 61 -11.04 -6.33 -6.23
N HIS A 62 -10.01 -6.55 -5.42
CA HIS A 62 -9.96 -6.13 -4.01
C HIS A 62 -9.31 -4.76 -3.82
N GLY A 63 -9.14 -3.96 -4.88
CA GLY A 63 -8.60 -2.59 -4.79
C GLY A 63 -7.09 -2.53 -4.58
N ILE A 64 -6.38 -3.65 -4.79
CA ILE A 64 -4.94 -3.75 -4.68
C ILE A 64 -4.33 -3.37 -6.02
N THR A 65 -3.55 -2.27 -6.07
CA THR A 65 -2.86 -1.87 -7.29
C THR A 65 -1.54 -2.63 -7.41
N ILE A 66 -1.29 -3.25 -8.56
CA ILE A 66 -0.03 -3.95 -8.85
C ILE A 66 0.97 -2.95 -9.41
N VAL A 67 2.16 -2.87 -8.80
CA VAL A 67 3.28 -2.08 -9.33
C VAL A 67 4.17 -2.94 -10.21
N GLY A 68 4.49 -4.17 -9.78
CA GLY A 68 5.29 -5.09 -10.57
C GLY A 68 5.73 -6.33 -9.82
N PHE A 69 6.36 -7.25 -10.57
CA PHE A 69 6.88 -8.53 -10.11
C PHE A 69 8.29 -8.75 -10.67
N TRP A 70 9.17 -9.31 -9.84
CA TRP A 70 10.56 -9.59 -10.19
C TRP A 70 10.99 -10.92 -9.58
N LYS A 71 11.92 -11.58 -10.27
CA LYS A 71 12.73 -12.66 -9.69
C LYS A 71 14.18 -12.20 -9.61
N PRO A 72 14.97 -12.70 -8.66
CA PRO A 72 16.41 -12.49 -8.67
C PRO A 72 17.05 -12.85 -10.02
N LEU A 73 18.11 -12.14 -10.41
CA LEU A 73 18.90 -12.48 -11.60
C LEU A 73 19.77 -13.72 -11.40
N ASP A 74 20.18 -13.98 -10.16
CA ASP A 74 20.83 -15.23 -9.79
C ASP A 74 19.86 -16.39 -9.97
N LYS A 75 20.26 -17.38 -10.78
CA LYS A 75 19.38 -18.49 -11.17
C LYS A 75 18.92 -19.31 -9.98
N THR A 76 19.79 -19.57 -9.01
CA THR A 76 19.44 -20.36 -7.82
C THR A 76 18.42 -19.61 -6.98
N LYS A 77 18.66 -18.32 -6.70
CA LYS A 77 17.72 -17.49 -5.95
C LYS A 77 16.40 -17.25 -6.68
N ALA A 78 16.41 -17.26 -8.02
CA ALA A 78 15.22 -17.15 -8.85
C ALA A 78 14.26 -18.33 -8.68
N GLU A 79 14.77 -19.52 -8.36
CA GLU A 79 13.96 -20.70 -8.06
C GLU A 79 13.45 -20.72 -6.61
N GLU A 80 14.01 -19.87 -5.75
CA GLU A 80 13.69 -19.82 -4.33
C GLU A 80 12.74 -18.68 -3.98
N SER A 81 12.81 -17.56 -4.70
CA SER A 81 12.09 -16.34 -4.32
C SER A 81 11.57 -15.49 -5.48
N MET A 82 10.47 -14.78 -5.19
CA MET A 82 9.88 -13.75 -6.03
C MET A 82 9.59 -12.50 -5.18
N VAL A 83 9.93 -11.33 -5.71
CA VAL A 83 9.65 -10.03 -5.10
C VAL A 83 8.56 -9.34 -5.90
N TYR A 84 7.62 -8.69 -5.23
CA TYR A 84 6.62 -7.88 -5.89
C TYR A 84 6.19 -6.70 -5.04
N ILE A 85 5.71 -5.66 -5.70
CA ILE A 85 5.28 -4.42 -5.05
C ILE A 85 3.82 -4.16 -5.39
N LEU A 86 3.07 -3.82 -4.35
CA LEU A 86 1.68 -3.40 -4.41
C LEU A 86 1.56 -1.96 -3.95
N ALA A 87 0.50 -1.27 -4.37
CA ALA A 87 0.16 0.07 -3.91
C ALA A 87 -1.30 0.14 -3.46
N TYR A 88 -1.54 0.96 -2.44
CA TYR A 88 -2.85 1.16 -1.83
C TYR A 88 -3.09 2.64 -1.54
N PRO A 89 -4.36 3.10 -1.46
CA PRO A 89 -4.67 4.48 -1.10
C PRO A 89 -4.28 4.90 0.32
N SER A 90 -4.13 3.96 1.25
CA SER A 90 -3.67 4.18 2.63
C SER A 90 -3.32 2.84 3.28
N ARG A 91 -2.75 2.86 4.50
CA ARG A 91 -2.46 1.63 5.25
C ARG A 91 -3.73 0.90 5.67
N GLU A 92 -4.77 1.62 6.06
CA GLU A 92 -6.08 1.08 6.43
C GLU A 92 -6.77 0.45 5.21
N ALA A 93 -6.63 1.07 4.03
CA ALA A 93 -7.13 0.50 2.79
C ALA A 93 -6.39 -0.80 2.44
N ALA A 94 -5.08 -0.88 2.70
CA ALA A 94 -4.31 -2.11 2.50
C ALA A 94 -4.83 -3.25 3.39
N ASP A 95 -5.03 -2.99 4.68
CA ASP A 95 -5.53 -3.99 5.63
C ASP A 95 -6.91 -4.52 5.19
N LYS A 96 -7.84 -3.63 4.84
CA LYS A 96 -9.18 -4.01 4.33
C LYS A 96 -9.12 -4.83 3.04
N SER A 97 -8.26 -4.42 2.10
CA SER A 97 -8.10 -5.12 0.82
C SER A 97 -7.58 -6.55 1.04
N TRP A 98 -6.62 -6.71 1.95
CA TRP A 98 -6.10 -8.01 2.30
C TRP A 98 -7.10 -8.89 3.05
N ASP A 99 -7.85 -8.33 3.99
CA ASP A 99 -8.85 -9.09 4.76
C ASP A 99 -9.94 -9.65 3.86
N THR A 100 -10.41 -8.83 2.91
CA THR A 100 -11.40 -9.25 1.91
C THR A 100 -10.83 -10.22 0.88
N PHE A 101 -9.59 -10.01 0.41
CA PHE A 101 -8.91 -10.95 -0.50
C PHE A 101 -8.75 -12.35 0.12
N ARG A 102 -8.30 -12.44 1.37
CA ARG A 102 -7.97 -13.73 2.00
C ARG A 102 -9.18 -14.65 2.17
N VAL A 103 -10.37 -14.08 2.29
CA VAL A 103 -11.63 -14.82 2.44
C VAL A 103 -12.43 -14.94 1.14
N ASP A 104 -11.92 -14.42 0.03
CA ASP A 104 -12.60 -14.52 -1.26
C ASP A 104 -12.73 -16.01 -1.68
N PRO A 105 -13.95 -16.52 -1.95
CA PRO A 105 -14.15 -17.92 -2.30
C PRO A 105 -13.41 -18.33 -3.59
N VAL A 106 -13.23 -17.41 -4.54
CA VAL A 106 -12.45 -17.66 -5.76
C VAL A 106 -10.97 -17.81 -5.44
N TRP A 107 -10.44 -16.98 -4.52
CA TRP A 107 -9.08 -17.13 -4.02
C TRP A 107 -8.89 -18.45 -3.27
N LEU A 108 -9.78 -18.79 -2.34
CA LEU A 108 -9.71 -20.01 -1.56
C LEU A 108 -9.69 -21.25 -2.46
N LYS A 109 -10.57 -21.30 -3.46
CA LYS A 109 -10.61 -22.38 -4.45
C LYS A 109 -9.33 -22.44 -5.30
N ALA A 110 -8.82 -21.29 -5.76
CA ALA A 110 -7.58 -21.23 -6.54
C ALA A 110 -6.38 -21.69 -5.70
N LYS A 111 -6.30 -21.26 -4.44
CA LYS A 111 -5.27 -21.68 -3.50
C LYS A 111 -5.30 -23.19 -3.30
N GLU A 112 -6.44 -23.75 -2.92
CA GLU A 112 -6.63 -25.19 -2.73
C GLU A 112 -6.22 -25.98 -3.99
N ALA A 113 -6.72 -25.58 -5.16
CA ALA A 113 -6.41 -26.24 -6.43
C ALA A 113 -4.91 -26.21 -6.75
N SER A 114 -4.25 -25.06 -6.54
CA SER A 114 -2.81 -24.90 -6.80
C SER A 114 -1.93 -25.69 -5.81
N GLU A 115 -2.43 -25.92 -4.59
CA GLU A 115 -1.67 -26.57 -3.51
C GLU A 115 -1.97 -28.08 -3.38
N LYS A 116 -2.71 -28.68 -4.33
CA LYS A 116 -2.99 -30.13 -4.36
C LYS A 116 -1.72 -31.00 -4.36
N SER A 117 -0.66 -30.54 -5.02
CA SER A 117 0.65 -31.22 -5.02
C SER A 117 1.54 -30.80 -3.84
N GLY A 118 0.95 -30.19 -2.80
CA GLY A 118 1.63 -29.70 -1.61
C GLY A 118 1.75 -28.17 -1.54
N PRO A 119 2.15 -27.63 -0.37
CA PRO A 119 2.30 -26.20 -0.15
C PRO A 119 3.23 -25.55 -1.18
N ILE A 120 2.89 -24.33 -1.61
CA ILE A 120 3.72 -23.57 -2.56
C ILE A 120 4.64 -22.61 -1.82
N VAL A 121 4.07 -21.74 -0.97
CA VAL A 121 4.80 -20.67 -0.28
C VAL A 121 5.27 -21.18 1.08
N LYS A 122 6.58 -21.17 1.29
CA LYS A 122 7.24 -21.51 2.55
C LYS A 122 7.23 -20.33 3.53
N LYS A 123 7.47 -19.13 3.02
CA LYS A 123 7.54 -17.89 3.81
C LYS A 123 7.11 -16.70 2.95
N ALA A 124 6.41 -15.76 3.57
CA ALA A 124 6.11 -14.46 3.00
C ALA A 124 6.64 -13.36 3.92
N GLU A 125 7.44 -12.45 3.39
CA GLU A 125 7.85 -11.22 4.05
C GLU A 125 7.04 -10.05 3.48
N SER A 126 6.77 -9.05 4.31
CA SER A 126 5.90 -7.93 4.00
C SER A 126 6.45 -6.67 4.65
N VAL A 127 6.76 -5.65 3.84
CA VAL A 127 7.27 -4.37 4.32
C VAL A 127 6.46 -3.25 3.67
N PHE A 128 5.80 -2.43 4.49
CA PHE A 128 5.15 -1.21 4.00
C PHE A 128 6.17 -0.09 3.86
N LEU A 129 6.05 0.66 2.77
CA LEU A 129 6.98 1.69 2.34
C LEU A 129 6.22 2.98 2.07
N ASP A 130 6.76 4.08 2.56
CA ASP A 130 6.37 5.43 2.15
C ASP A 130 7.29 5.91 1.02
N SER A 131 6.75 6.73 0.13
CA SER A 131 7.54 7.28 -0.97
C SER A 131 8.40 8.44 -0.47
N THR A 132 9.68 8.46 -0.86
CA THR A 132 10.54 9.63 -0.64
C THR A 132 10.09 10.79 -1.53
N ASP A 133 10.45 12.03 -1.20
CA ASP A 133 10.14 13.24 -1.97
C ASP A 133 10.71 13.27 -3.39
N TYR A 134 11.77 12.52 -3.69
CA TYR A 134 12.33 12.35 -5.04
C TYR A 134 11.82 11.11 -5.79
N SER A 135 10.97 10.26 -5.19
CA SER A 135 10.42 9.09 -5.90
C SER A 135 9.53 9.54 -7.08
N PRO A 136 9.69 8.95 -8.29
CA PRO A 136 8.80 9.24 -9.42
C PRO A 136 7.39 8.64 -9.26
N ILE A 137 7.23 7.68 -8.34
CA ILE A 137 5.94 7.09 -7.98
C ILE A 137 5.59 7.53 -6.55
N LYS A 138 4.44 8.16 -6.38
CA LYS A 138 3.91 8.67 -5.11
C LYS A 138 2.56 8.04 -4.79
#